data_AF-A0A9D6Y240-F1
#
_entry.id   AF-A0A9D6Y240-F1
#
_cell.length_a   1.000
_cell.length_b   1.000
_cell.length_c   1.000
_cell.angle_alpha   90.00
_cell.angle_beta   90.00
_cell.angle_gamma   90.00
#
_symmetry.space_group_name_H-M   'P 1'
#
loop_
_entity.id
_entity.type
_entity.pdbx_description
1 polymer ?
#
loop_
_entity_poly.entity_id
_entity_poly.type
_entity_poly.pdbx_seq_one_letter_code
_entity_poly.pdbx_strand_id
1 'polypeptide(L)'
;MSLALALLAPGPGGAQDLPIVKGKKVVAQVQGEPITLEDLEQQRTPGAKMDRGAELALLNRMITLRLVAQEARRMELDRLPEIRRMVESFAAVTLRDELVERVVKDVKADPREVEKAYRNAVAEWKVSAALFEKEEHASRMAAEAKAGRDFGALAKAYLAQGSAAKLEDGVFLKRQAMDPAIGKAIDTLAVGSTSAVISLKSGFVVLKIEGVRYPDDPAVRATAEQIVLTAGKKEAVTAFDRALKEKYAKVNHALLKSLDYDSDKPGIEALLKDRRVLAEIKGEKPITVAELTEALKFRFFHGTALAAQRKRLNAKKEEILDGLVHRKVFRKEALRLKLERTDAYKRRVREYEHAALFEAFLRKAIVPDVKLEEADIRAYYDDHRKEYTSPEMMKIKSLAFADRTSAEAAVASLQKGADFQWVASHADAQIAPNTKGVLAFDGKPIMTTELPEGVRKAVAGARSGDARLYASPEKHFYVLAIERVVEATPQPFGEVKAEIAKKVLAAKVQKAVEAYAEKLRALSDVKVYLKGS
;
A
#
# COMPACT_ATOMS: atom_id res chain seq x y z
N MET A 1 63.18 -30.65 -17.84
CA MET A 1 63.51 -29.66 -16.79
C MET A 1 62.27 -28.86 -16.48
N SER A 2 61.94 -28.83 -15.20
CA SER A 2 60.77 -28.21 -14.59
C SER A 2 60.74 -26.68 -14.76
N LEU A 3 59.53 -26.11 -14.77
CA LEU A 3 59.05 -25.06 -13.86
C LEU A 3 57.55 -24.85 -14.15
N ALA A 4 56.67 -25.44 -13.34
CA ALA A 4 56.09 -24.83 -12.12
C ALA A 4 54.81 -24.03 -12.43
N LEU A 5 53.71 -24.76 -12.27
CA LEU A 5 52.32 -24.36 -12.20
C LEU A 5 52.12 -23.35 -11.05
N ALA A 6 51.66 -22.14 -11.34
CA ALA A 6 51.09 -21.25 -10.33
C ALA A 6 49.56 -21.25 -10.50
N LEU A 7 48.89 -22.05 -9.67
CA LEU A 7 47.46 -22.03 -9.44
C LEU A 7 47.06 -20.65 -8.86
N LEU A 8 46.35 -19.84 -9.64
CA LEU A 8 45.49 -18.79 -9.11
C LEU A 8 44.07 -19.36 -9.07
N ALA A 9 43.62 -19.71 -7.87
CA ALA A 9 42.22 -20.02 -7.61
C ALA A 9 41.36 -18.76 -7.87
N PRO A 10 40.25 -18.84 -8.63
CA PRO A 10 39.30 -17.74 -8.68
C PRO A 10 38.52 -17.72 -7.37
N GLY A 11 38.71 -16.66 -6.58
CA GLY A 11 37.82 -16.32 -5.47
C GLY A 11 36.41 -15.98 -5.97
N PRO A 12 35.38 -16.05 -5.10
CA PRO A 12 34.01 -15.79 -5.49
C PRO A 12 33.81 -14.29 -5.79
N GLY A 13 33.46 -13.95 -7.04
CA GLY A 13 32.94 -12.63 -7.42
C GLY A 13 33.97 -11.58 -7.84
N GLY A 14 34.83 -11.88 -8.84
CA GLY A 14 35.68 -10.87 -9.46
C GLY A 14 34.85 -9.78 -10.18
N ALA A 15 35.06 -8.52 -9.81
CA ALA A 15 34.46 -7.37 -10.48
C ALA A 15 34.82 -7.38 -11.97
N GLN A 16 33.84 -7.55 -12.85
CA GLN A 16 34.05 -7.46 -14.29
C GLN A 16 34.56 -6.05 -14.65
N ASP A 17 35.58 -6.00 -15.50
CA ASP A 17 36.14 -4.75 -16.01
C ASP A 17 35.18 -4.17 -17.06
N LEU A 18 34.33 -3.26 -16.62
CA LEU A 18 33.30 -2.61 -17.44
C LEU A 18 33.86 -1.31 -18.03
N PRO A 19 33.64 -1.03 -19.32
CA PRO A 19 34.11 0.20 -19.94
C PRO A 19 33.53 1.44 -19.24
N ILE A 20 34.35 2.48 -19.11
CA ILE A 20 33.97 3.73 -18.47
C ILE A 20 33.68 4.77 -19.56
N VAL A 21 32.44 5.25 -19.61
CA VAL A 21 32.03 6.34 -20.52
C VAL A 21 31.54 7.51 -19.66
N LYS A 22 32.20 8.67 -19.81
CA LYS A 22 31.90 9.89 -19.02
C LYS A 22 31.90 9.63 -17.50
N GLY A 23 32.87 8.85 -17.02
CA GLY A 23 33.03 8.52 -15.60
C GLY A 23 32.08 7.45 -15.05
N LYS A 24 31.25 6.81 -15.89
CA LYS A 24 30.29 5.78 -15.47
C LYS A 24 30.62 4.43 -16.09
N LYS A 25 30.53 3.35 -15.30
CA LYS A 25 30.65 1.97 -15.79
C LYS A 25 29.47 1.63 -16.69
N VAL A 26 29.75 1.12 -17.88
CA VAL A 26 28.77 0.80 -18.92
C VAL A 26 28.59 -0.71 -19.01
N VAL A 27 27.35 -1.18 -18.88
CA VAL A 27 26.98 -2.60 -18.94
C VAL A 27 26.55 -3.03 -20.34
N ALA A 28 26.04 -2.09 -21.15
CA ALA A 28 25.76 -2.29 -22.57
C ALA A 28 25.68 -0.96 -23.32
N GLN A 29 25.65 -1.01 -24.65
CA GLN A 29 25.51 0.14 -25.53
C GLN A 29 24.57 -0.20 -26.69
N VAL A 30 23.65 0.70 -27.03
CA VAL A 30 22.67 0.53 -28.10
C VAL A 30 22.75 1.74 -29.04
N GLN A 31 23.23 1.55 -30.27
CA GLN A 31 23.41 2.63 -31.27
C GLN A 31 24.19 3.82 -30.70
N GLY A 32 25.28 3.54 -29.97
CA GLY A 32 26.09 4.56 -29.31
C GLY A 32 25.58 5.00 -27.93
N GLU A 33 24.35 4.70 -27.55
CA GLU A 33 23.74 5.11 -26.27
C GLU A 33 24.09 4.13 -25.12
N PRO A 34 24.82 4.56 -24.07
CA PRO A 34 25.30 3.67 -23.01
C PRO A 34 24.20 3.34 -21.98
N ILE A 35 24.04 2.07 -21.63
CA ILE A 35 23.34 1.59 -20.43
C ILE A 35 24.40 1.46 -19.33
N THR A 36 24.26 2.24 -18.26
CA THR A 36 25.24 2.26 -17.17
C THR A 36 24.87 1.26 -16.06
N LEU A 37 25.85 0.90 -15.23
CA LEU A 37 25.61 0.07 -14.05
C LEU A 37 24.64 0.77 -13.07
N GLU A 38 24.74 2.10 -12.95
CA GLU A 38 23.81 2.91 -12.16
C GLU A 38 22.37 2.78 -12.69
N ASP A 39 22.17 2.80 -14.02
CA ASP A 39 20.83 2.61 -14.61
C ASP A 39 20.25 1.23 -14.24
N LEU A 40 21.09 0.20 -14.24
CA LEU A 40 20.70 -1.17 -13.88
C LEU A 40 20.35 -1.28 -12.39
N GLU A 41 21.16 -0.69 -11.52
CA GLU A 41 20.93 -0.66 -10.06
C GLU A 41 19.64 0.08 -9.69
N GLN A 42 19.33 1.18 -10.37
CA GLN A 42 18.10 1.95 -10.13
C GLN A 42 16.82 1.19 -10.50
N GLN A 43 16.90 0.22 -11.41
CA GLN A 43 15.78 -0.64 -11.79
C GLN A 43 15.61 -1.84 -10.85
N ARG A 44 16.51 -2.05 -9.89
CA ARG A 44 16.40 -3.15 -8.92
C ARG A 44 15.42 -2.80 -7.82
N THR A 45 14.61 -3.78 -7.42
CA THR A 45 13.76 -3.65 -6.23
C THR A 45 14.65 -3.52 -4.98
N PRO A 46 14.50 -2.46 -4.16
CA PRO A 46 15.29 -2.30 -2.94
C PRO A 46 15.15 -3.51 -2.02
N GLY A 47 16.28 -4.06 -1.56
CA GLY A 47 16.31 -5.23 -0.66
C GLY A 47 16.15 -6.60 -1.34
N ALA A 48 15.84 -6.66 -2.65
CA ALA A 48 15.78 -7.92 -3.37
C ALA A 48 17.19 -8.39 -3.77
N LYS A 49 17.57 -9.61 -3.35
CA LYS A 49 18.74 -10.29 -3.91
C LYS A 49 18.43 -10.67 -5.36
N MET A 50 19.30 -10.28 -6.29
CA MET A 50 19.16 -10.61 -7.70
C MET A 50 20.37 -11.42 -8.12
N ASP A 51 20.13 -12.63 -8.62
CA ASP A 51 21.18 -13.45 -9.21
C ASP A 51 21.62 -12.90 -10.57
N ARG A 52 22.67 -13.50 -11.13
CA ARG A 52 23.25 -13.05 -12.39
C ARG A 52 22.32 -13.25 -13.59
N GLY A 53 21.48 -14.28 -13.58
CA GLY A 53 20.51 -14.54 -14.64
C GLY A 53 19.44 -13.45 -14.68
N ALA A 54 18.88 -13.11 -13.52
CA ALA A 54 17.91 -12.02 -13.38
C ALA A 54 18.50 -10.66 -13.77
N GLU A 55 19.77 -10.40 -13.44
CA GLU A 55 20.51 -9.20 -13.87
C GLU A 55 20.66 -9.08 -15.38
N LEU A 56 21.02 -10.17 -16.05
CA LEU A 56 21.07 -10.20 -17.51
C LEU A 56 19.69 -10.08 -18.16
N ALA A 57 18.65 -10.67 -17.57
CA ALA A 57 17.27 -10.52 -18.04
C ALA A 57 16.80 -9.06 -17.96
N LEU A 58 17.10 -8.38 -16.85
CA LEU A 58 16.82 -6.95 -16.70
C LEU A 58 17.58 -6.10 -17.73
N LEU A 59 18.88 -6.37 -17.91
CA LEU A 59 19.69 -5.69 -18.92
C LEU A 59 19.11 -5.88 -20.33
N ASN A 60 18.72 -7.10 -20.69
CA ASN A 60 18.10 -7.38 -21.98
C ASN A 60 16.79 -6.62 -22.17
N ARG A 61 15.95 -6.53 -21.13
CA ARG A 61 14.73 -5.71 -21.16
C ARG A 61 15.06 -4.23 -21.42
N MET A 62 16.10 -3.69 -20.79
CA MET A 62 16.53 -2.30 -21.01
C MET A 62 17.07 -2.08 -22.43
N ILE A 63 17.80 -3.05 -22.98
CA ILE A 63 18.26 -3.01 -24.38
C ILE A 63 17.05 -2.99 -25.33
N THR A 64 16.08 -3.90 -25.13
CA THR A 64 14.85 -3.98 -25.92
C THR A 64 14.05 -2.67 -25.86
N LEU A 65 13.88 -2.11 -24.66
CA LEU A 65 13.20 -0.83 -24.46
C LEU A 65 13.85 0.28 -25.31
N ARG A 66 15.18 0.38 -25.31
CA ARG A 66 15.92 1.39 -26.09
C ARG A 66 15.81 1.17 -27.59
N LEU A 67 15.97 -0.07 -28.06
CA LEU A 67 15.83 -0.40 -29.47
C LEU A 67 14.44 0.01 -29.98
N VAL A 68 13.38 -0.36 -29.26
CA VAL A 68 12.01 -0.03 -29.62
C VAL A 68 11.75 1.48 -29.51
N ALA A 69 12.26 2.16 -28.49
CA ALA A 69 12.13 3.61 -28.37
C ALA A 69 12.84 4.35 -29.53
N GLN A 70 14.01 3.86 -29.97
CA GLN A 70 14.71 4.41 -31.14
C GLN A 70 13.91 4.18 -32.44
N GLU A 71 13.29 3.01 -32.60
CA GLU A 71 12.40 2.76 -33.74
C GLU A 71 11.13 3.62 -33.70
N ALA A 72 10.52 3.78 -32.53
CA ALA A 72 9.39 4.68 -32.32
C ALA A 72 9.72 6.13 -32.73
N ARG A 73 10.94 6.62 -32.47
CA ARG A 73 11.41 7.93 -32.95
C ARG A 73 11.57 7.97 -34.46
N ARG A 74 12.05 6.90 -35.09
CA ARG A 74 12.13 6.80 -36.57
C ARG A 74 10.75 6.86 -37.21
N MET A 75 9.74 6.32 -36.53
CA MET A 75 8.32 6.43 -36.90
C MET A 75 7.68 7.78 -36.52
N GLU A 76 8.45 8.74 -36.02
CA GLU A 76 8.00 10.06 -35.55
C GLU A 76 6.94 10.02 -34.43
N LEU A 77 6.87 8.93 -33.65
CA LEU A 77 5.90 8.81 -32.55
C LEU A 77 6.18 9.81 -31.42
N ASP A 78 7.44 10.25 -31.27
CA ASP A 78 7.85 11.33 -30.35
C ASP A 78 7.30 12.71 -30.75
N ARG A 79 6.85 12.88 -32.00
CA ARG A 79 6.26 14.13 -32.48
C ARG A 79 4.77 14.24 -32.20
N LEU A 80 4.13 13.13 -31.83
CA LEU A 80 2.70 13.10 -31.54
C LEU A 80 2.37 14.02 -30.35
N PRO A 81 1.35 14.89 -30.46
CA PRO A 81 0.99 15.84 -29.40
C PRO A 81 0.75 15.18 -28.04
N GLU A 82 0.16 13.98 -28.01
CA GLU A 82 -0.08 13.22 -26.79
C GLU A 82 1.22 12.78 -26.11
N ILE A 83 2.23 12.33 -26.88
CA ILE A 83 3.52 11.88 -26.36
C ILE A 83 4.33 13.08 -25.84
N ARG A 84 4.39 14.16 -26.62
CA ARG A 84 5.07 15.39 -26.19
C ARG A 84 4.52 15.93 -24.88
N ARG A 85 3.19 16.00 -24.76
CA ARG A 85 2.54 16.47 -23.52
C ARG A 85 2.85 15.58 -22.32
N MET A 86 2.88 14.25 -22.49
CA MET A 86 3.24 13.32 -21.42
C MET A 86 4.69 13.56 -20.96
N VAL A 87 5.63 13.61 -21.89
CA VAL A 87 7.06 13.83 -21.60
C VAL A 87 7.28 15.20 -20.97
N GLU A 88 6.67 16.26 -21.50
CA GLU A 88 6.77 17.63 -20.95
C GLU A 88 6.19 17.71 -19.53
N SER A 89 5.06 17.06 -19.28
CA SER A 89 4.43 17.03 -17.95
C SER A 89 5.31 16.29 -16.95
N PHE A 90 5.85 15.13 -17.33
CA PHE A 90 6.77 14.37 -16.50
C PHE A 90 8.07 15.14 -16.25
N ALA A 91 8.62 15.81 -17.27
CA ALA A 91 9.79 16.65 -17.17
C ALA A 91 9.58 17.83 -16.21
N ALA A 92 8.40 18.46 -16.21
CA ALA A 92 8.08 19.54 -15.28
C ALA A 92 7.99 19.04 -13.82
N VAL A 93 7.37 17.88 -13.60
CA VAL A 93 7.27 17.24 -12.27
C VAL A 93 8.65 16.83 -11.77
N THR A 94 9.44 16.16 -12.60
CA THR A 94 10.80 15.72 -12.26
C THR A 94 11.68 16.91 -11.87
N LEU A 95 11.59 18.03 -12.60
CA LEU A 95 12.38 19.22 -12.30
C LEU A 95 12.03 19.81 -10.92
N ARG A 96 10.75 19.81 -10.57
CA ARG A 96 10.26 20.24 -9.25
C ARG A 96 10.74 19.28 -8.17
N ASP A 97 10.67 17.98 -8.41
CA ASP A 97 11.08 16.97 -7.42
C ASP A 97 12.58 17.07 -7.13
N GLU A 98 13.44 17.29 -8.15
CA GLU A 98 14.88 17.54 -7.96
C GLU A 98 15.14 18.80 -7.10
N LEU A 99 14.32 19.85 -7.28
CA LEU A 99 14.41 21.05 -6.44
C LEU A 99 14.01 20.75 -5.00
N VAL A 100 12.92 19.99 -4.80
CA VAL A 100 12.45 19.59 -3.47
C VAL A 100 13.49 18.72 -2.77
N GLU A 101 14.05 17.72 -3.46
CA GLU A 101 15.13 16.87 -2.93
C GLU A 101 16.32 17.71 -2.46
N ARG A 102 16.71 18.72 -3.24
CA ARG A 102 17.78 19.65 -2.85
C ARG A 102 17.42 20.47 -1.61
N VAL A 103 16.18 20.93 -1.47
CA VAL A 103 15.70 21.70 -0.31
C VAL A 103 15.70 20.85 0.96
N VAL A 104 15.29 19.58 0.85
CA VAL A 104 15.11 18.71 2.02
C VAL A 104 16.35 17.88 2.38
N LYS A 105 17.40 17.92 1.54
CA LYS A 105 18.60 17.07 1.67
C LYS A 105 19.23 17.12 3.05
N ASP A 106 19.37 18.32 3.61
CA ASP A 106 20.10 18.55 4.86
C ASP A 106 19.14 18.69 6.07
N VAL A 107 17.84 18.43 5.89
CA VAL A 107 16.86 18.47 6.96
C VAL A 107 17.06 17.27 7.88
N LYS A 108 17.17 17.54 9.19
CA LYS A 108 17.28 16.54 10.25
C LYS A 108 16.08 16.65 11.18
N ALA A 109 15.73 15.54 11.83
CA ALA A 109 14.72 15.57 12.89
C ALA A 109 15.27 16.36 14.08
N ASP A 110 14.50 17.31 14.61
CA ASP A 110 14.86 18.03 15.83
C ASP A 110 14.77 17.05 17.01
N PRO A 111 15.87 16.75 17.73
CA PRO A 111 15.87 15.82 18.86
C PRO A 111 14.84 16.17 19.93
N ARG A 112 14.51 17.45 20.11
CA ARG A 112 13.50 17.89 21.10
C ARG A 112 12.09 17.50 20.69
N GLU A 113 11.75 17.70 19.42
CA GLU A 113 10.46 17.29 18.88
C GLU A 113 10.35 15.77 18.77
N VAL A 114 11.46 15.06 18.49
CA VAL A 114 11.51 13.59 18.54
C VAL A 114 11.22 13.09 19.94
N GLU A 115 11.88 13.62 20.96
CA GLU A 115 11.67 13.22 22.35
C GLU A 115 10.22 13.48 22.78
N LYS A 116 9.65 14.62 22.39
CA LYS A 116 8.25 14.95 22.65
C LYS A 116 7.29 13.97 21.97
N ALA A 117 7.48 13.69 20.68
CA ALA A 117 6.65 12.75 19.93
C ALA A 117 6.77 11.32 20.48
N TYR A 118 8.00 10.90 20.81
CA TYR A 118 8.29 9.60 21.42
C TYR A 118 7.58 9.45 22.77
N ARG A 119 7.78 10.39 23.70
CA ARG A 119 7.14 10.36 25.02
C ARG A 119 5.63 10.33 24.92
N ASN A 120 5.04 11.12 24.01
CA ASN A 120 3.59 11.10 23.81
C ASN A 120 3.09 9.74 23.30
N ALA A 121 3.89 9.03 22.51
CA ALA A 121 3.53 7.73 21.95
C ALA A 121 3.70 6.58 22.97
N VAL A 122 4.74 6.61 23.82
CA VAL A 122 5.01 5.55 24.81
C VAL A 122 4.42 5.83 26.19
N ALA A 123 3.87 7.02 26.45
CA ALA A 123 3.34 7.37 27.76
C ALA A 123 2.31 6.35 28.28
N GLU A 124 2.56 5.87 29.49
CA GLU A 124 1.64 5.03 30.26
C GLU A 124 1.34 5.71 31.59
N TRP A 125 0.07 6.05 31.80
CA TRP A 125 -0.39 6.69 33.03
C TRP A 125 -0.84 5.62 34.01
N LYS A 126 -0.25 5.63 35.20
CA LYS A 126 -0.74 4.84 36.32
C LYS A 126 -1.91 5.59 36.94
N VAL A 127 -3.10 5.01 36.89
CA VAL A 127 -4.32 5.62 37.40
C VAL A 127 -5.05 4.69 38.36
N SER A 128 -5.67 5.29 39.36
CA SER A 128 -6.70 4.62 40.17
C SER A 128 -8.02 5.30 39.89
N ALA A 129 -9.06 4.53 39.58
CA ALA A 129 -10.34 5.05 39.11
C ALA A 129 -11.51 4.30 39.74
N ALA A 130 -12.52 5.04 40.18
CA ALA A 130 -13.79 4.51 40.67
C ALA A 130 -14.90 4.87 39.68
N LEU A 131 -15.68 3.87 39.27
CA LEU A 131 -16.85 4.00 38.40
C LEU A 131 -18.13 3.99 39.24
N PHE A 132 -19.02 4.91 38.93
CA PHE A 132 -20.30 5.13 39.58
C PHE A 132 -21.43 5.10 38.56
N GLU A 133 -22.58 4.54 38.93
CA GLU A 133 -23.78 4.65 38.10
C GLU A 133 -24.48 6.01 38.27
N LYS A 134 -24.31 6.66 39.42
CA LYS A 134 -24.95 7.92 39.80
C LYS A 134 -23.93 9.05 39.93
N GLU A 135 -24.23 10.20 39.32
CA GLU A 135 -23.37 11.38 39.33
C GLU A 135 -23.19 11.96 40.73
N GLU A 136 -24.21 11.86 41.57
CA GLU A 136 -24.19 12.38 42.94
C GLU A 136 -23.13 11.68 43.79
N HIS A 137 -22.97 10.35 43.62
CA HIS A 137 -21.96 9.57 44.34
C HIS A 137 -20.55 9.92 43.87
N ALA A 138 -20.35 10.02 42.55
CA ALA A 138 -19.08 10.44 41.97
C ALA A 138 -18.70 11.86 42.42
N SER A 139 -19.66 12.78 42.43
CA SER A 139 -19.45 14.17 42.83
C SER A 139 -19.02 14.29 44.30
N ARG A 140 -19.63 13.50 45.19
CA ARG A 140 -19.24 13.44 46.61
C ARG A 140 -17.81 12.92 46.76
N MET A 141 -17.48 11.80 46.11
CA MET A 141 -16.13 11.25 46.18
C MET A 141 -15.09 12.24 45.64
N ALA A 142 -15.37 12.90 44.50
CA ALA A 142 -14.48 13.91 43.93
C ALA A 142 -14.25 15.09 44.89
N ALA A 143 -15.30 15.57 45.57
CA ALA A 143 -15.19 16.64 46.56
C ALA A 143 -14.38 16.21 47.79
N GLU A 144 -14.60 14.99 48.29
CA GLU A 144 -13.87 14.42 49.42
C GLU A 144 -12.38 14.21 49.10
N ALA A 145 -12.08 13.70 47.91
CA ALA A 145 -10.70 13.53 47.45
C ALA A 145 -10.01 14.89 47.23
N LYS A 146 -10.74 15.90 46.72
CA LYS A 146 -10.23 17.28 46.60
C LYS A 146 -9.96 17.92 47.96
N ALA A 147 -10.70 17.54 49.01
CA ALA A 147 -10.48 17.97 50.38
C ALA A 147 -9.27 17.30 51.07
N GLY A 148 -8.49 16.49 50.34
CA GLY A 148 -7.24 15.90 50.83
C GLY A 148 -7.42 14.53 51.51
N ARG A 149 -8.61 13.93 51.48
CA ARG A 149 -8.80 12.55 51.92
C ARG A 149 -8.10 11.59 50.95
N ASP A 150 -7.58 10.48 51.48
CA ASP A 150 -6.89 9.49 50.65
C ASP A 150 -7.83 8.84 49.62
N PHE A 151 -7.47 8.94 48.35
CA PHE A 151 -8.29 8.46 47.24
C PHE A 151 -8.52 6.95 47.30
N GLY A 152 -7.50 6.17 47.64
CA GLY A 152 -7.60 4.71 47.70
C GLY A 152 -8.55 4.24 48.80
N ALA A 153 -8.46 4.85 49.99
CA ALA A 153 -9.37 4.61 51.10
C ALA A 153 -10.82 5.01 50.75
N LEU A 154 -11.01 6.18 50.14
CA LEU A 154 -12.33 6.61 49.66
C LEU A 154 -12.91 5.62 48.65
N ALA A 155 -12.14 5.27 47.62
CA ALA A 155 -12.60 4.40 46.56
C ALA A 155 -13.05 3.03 47.09
N LYS A 156 -12.27 2.45 48.02
CA LYS A 156 -12.60 1.19 48.70
C LYS A 156 -13.84 1.30 49.57
N ALA A 157 -14.01 2.41 50.31
CA ALA A 157 -15.20 2.65 51.13
C ALA A 157 -16.47 2.79 50.28
N TYR A 158 -16.42 3.59 49.21
CA TYR A 158 -17.55 3.76 48.29
C TYR A 158 -17.91 2.46 47.56
N LEU A 159 -16.94 1.62 47.22
CA LEU A 159 -17.18 0.28 46.67
C LEU A 159 -17.82 -0.66 47.70
N ALA A 160 -17.29 -0.71 48.93
CA ALA A 160 -17.82 -1.57 49.99
C ALA A 160 -19.26 -1.20 50.39
N GLN A 161 -19.63 0.08 50.28
CA GLN A 161 -20.98 0.58 50.53
C GLN A 161 -21.94 0.40 49.33
N GLY A 162 -21.46 -0.18 48.22
CA GLY A 162 -22.25 -0.37 46.99
C GLY A 162 -22.55 0.93 46.23
N SER A 163 -21.91 2.04 46.58
CA SER A 163 -22.10 3.33 45.90
C SER A 163 -21.27 3.46 44.62
N ALA A 164 -20.08 2.85 44.60
CA ALA A 164 -19.28 2.65 43.38
C ALA A 164 -19.55 1.25 42.80
N ALA A 165 -19.68 1.17 41.49
CA ALA A 165 -19.91 -0.09 40.77
C ALA A 165 -18.61 -0.86 40.50
N LYS A 166 -17.50 -0.16 40.29
CA LYS A 166 -16.18 -0.77 40.03
C LYS A 166 -15.06 0.12 40.53
N LEU A 167 -13.96 -0.51 40.95
CA LEU A 167 -12.69 0.14 41.26
C LEU A 167 -11.58 -0.51 40.43
N GLU A 168 -10.78 0.32 39.77
CA GLU A 168 -9.50 -0.06 39.18
C GLU A 168 -8.40 0.65 39.97
N ASP A 169 -7.49 -0.10 40.58
CA ASP A 169 -6.47 0.43 41.49
C ASP A 169 -5.08 0.30 40.86
N GLY A 170 -4.43 1.43 40.58
CA GLY A 170 -3.05 1.51 40.09
C GLY A 170 -2.81 0.90 38.71
N VAL A 171 -3.79 0.92 37.81
CA VAL A 171 -3.67 0.35 36.45
C VAL A 171 -2.89 1.26 35.52
N PHE A 172 -2.07 0.68 34.64
CA PHE A 172 -1.38 1.43 33.59
C PHE A 172 -2.25 1.51 32.34
N LEU A 173 -2.61 2.72 31.96
CA LEU A 173 -3.36 3.00 30.75
C LEU A 173 -2.46 3.62 29.69
N LYS A 174 -2.47 3.02 28.50
CA LYS A 174 -1.92 3.63 27.27
C LYS A 174 -2.94 4.57 26.68
N ARG A 175 -2.48 5.65 26.02
CA ARG A 175 -3.37 6.64 25.38
C ARG A 175 -4.40 6.00 24.44
N GLN A 176 -4.00 4.98 23.67
CA GLN A 176 -4.86 4.31 22.68
C GLN A 176 -5.95 3.42 23.33
N ALA A 177 -5.77 3.03 24.59
CA ALA A 177 -6.69 2.17 25.33
C ALA A 177 -7.65 2.99 26.23
N MET A 178 -7.50 4.31 26.29
CA MET A 178 -8.33 5.19 27.12
C MET A 178 -9.62 5.59 26.40
N ASP A 179 -10.70 5.74 27.16
CA ASP A 179 -11.87 6.49 26.68
C ASP A 179 -11.47 7.95 26.36
N PRO A 180 -11.94 8.56 25.26
CA PRO A 180 -11.60 9.94 24.91
C PRO A 180 -11.84 10.97 26.01
N ALA A 181 -12.89 10.81 26.82
CA ALA A 181 -13.19 11.71 27.94
C ALA A 181 -12.17 11.56 29.08
N ILE A 182 -11.72 10.33 29.36
CA ILE A 182 -10.62 10.04 30.30
C ILE A 182 -9.31 10.66 29.77
N GLY A 183 -9.02 10.46 28.47
CA GLY A 183 -7.84 11.04 27.84
C GLY A 183 -7.80 12.57 27.98
N LYS A 184 -8.92 13.25 27.71
CA LYS A 184 -9.05 14.70 27.87
C LYS A 184 -8.86 15.15 29.32
N ALA A 185 -9.37 14.40 30.29
CA ALA A 185 -9.16 14.70 31.70
C ALA A 185 -7.67 14.59 32.07
N ILE A 186 -7.01 13.52 31.65
CA ILE A 186 -5.59 13.26 31.89
C ILE A 186 -4.70 14.37 31.30
N ASP A 187 -5.06 14.95 30.13
CA ASP A 187 -4.29 16.04 29.50
C ASP A 187 -4.16 17.30 30.37
N THR A 188 -5.06 17.47 31.34
CA THR A 188 -5.13 18.65 32.20
C THR A 188 -4.73 18.38 33.65
N LEU A 189 -4.63 17.11 34.05
CA LEU A 189 -4.38 16.71 35.43
C LEU A 189 -2.88 16.50 35.69
N ALA A 190 -2.40 17.07 36.79
CA ALA A 190 -1.05 16.79 37.27
C ALA A 190 -0.98 15.44 37.98
N VAL A 191 0.19 14.81 37.97
CA VAL A 191 0.47 13.62 38.79
C VAL A 191 0.19 13.93 40.26
N GLY A 192 -0.49 13.01 40.94
CA GLY A 192 -0.99 13.14 42.31
C GLY A 192 -2.38 13.76 42.43
N SER A 193 -2.90 14.39 41.37
CA SER A 193 -4.20 15.07 41.40
C SER A 193 -5.37 14.11 41.10
N THR A 194 -6.52 14.43 41.69
CA THR A 194 -7.81 13.76 41.42
C THR A 194 -8.62 14.56 40.40
N SER A 195 -9.31 13.86 39.50
CA SER A 195 -10.19 14.44 38.50
C SER A 195 -11.47 15.00 39.10
N ALA A 196 -12.12 15.91 38.36
CA ALA A 196 -13.56 16.11 38.50
C ALA A 196 -14.32 14.85 38.04
N VAL A 197 -15.64 14.85 38.18
CA VAL A 197 -16.47 13.76 37.63
C VAL A 197 -16.37 13.75 36.10
N ILE A 198 -16.01 12.59 35.55
CA ILE A 198 -15.89 12.34 34.11
C ILE A 198 -17.12 11.54 33.68
N SER A 199 -17.94 12.10 32.80
CA SER A 199 -19.11 11.41 32.26
C SER A 199 -18.71 10.51 31.08
N LEU A 200 -19.01 9.22 31.20
CA LEU A 200 -18.80 8.18 30.20
C LEU A 200 -20.15 7.54 29.82
N LYS A 201 -20.18 6.82 28.71
CA LYS A 201 -21.36 6.00 28.35
C LYS A 201 -21.68 4.92 29.40
N SER A 202 -20.67 4.45 30.12
CA SER A 202 -20.76 3.41 31.13
C SER A 202 -21.05 3.94 32.54
N GLY A 203 -21.23 5.26 32.72
CA GLY A 203 -21.45 5.90 34.01
C GLY A 203 -20.48 7.05 34.28
N PHE A 204 -20.24 7.35 35.54
CA PHE A 204 -19.46 8.49 36.01
C PHE A 204 -18.17 8.01 36.67
N VAL A 205 -17.02 8.55 36.24
CA VAL A 205 -15.71 8.15 36.77
C VAL A 205 -15.07 9.30 37.54
N VAL A 206 -14.49 8.96 38.68
CA VAL A 206 -13.49 9.81 39.36
C VAL A 206 -12.18 9.05 39.34
N LEU A 207 -11.10 9.69 38.89
CA LEU A 207 -9.78 9.08 38.82
C LEU A 207 -8.71 9.92 39.51
N LYS A 208 -7.64 9.27 39.93
CA LYS A 208 -6.40 9.90 40.39
C LYS A 208 -5.25 9.43 39.51
N ILE A 209 -4.41 10.37 39.07
CA ILE A 209 -3.16 10.04 38.38
C ILE A 209 -2.10 9.79 39.43
N GLU A 210 -1.60 8.57 39.53
CA GLU A 210 -0.55 8.22 40.49
C GLU A 210 0.85 8.45 39.93
N GLY A 211 1.01 8.34 38.61
CA GLY A 211 2.28 8.53 37.94
C GLY A 211 2.17 8.38 36.43
N VAL A 212 3.27 8.69 35.75
CA VAL A 212 3.46 8.41 34.33
C VAL A 212 4.81 7.74 34.14
N ARG A 213 4.86 6.72 33.28
CA ARG A 213 6.11 6.10 32.84
C ARG A 213 6.22 6.14 31.32
N TYR A 214 7.45 6.05 30.84
CA TYR A 214 7.79 6.03 29.42
C TYR A 214 8.63 4.78 29.18
N PRO A 215 7.99 3.62 28.92
CA PRO A 215 8.71 2.39 28.60
C PRO A 215 9.64 2.61 27.40
N ASP A 216 10.81 1.99 27.44
CA ASP A 216 11.75 2.07 26.32
C ASP A 216 11.27 1.20 25.15
N ASP A 217 11.09 1.80 23.98
CA ASP A 217 10.69 1.13 22.75
C ASP A 217 11.43 1.74 21.56
N PRO A 218 12.54 1.12 21.12
CA PRO A 218 13.33 1.60 20.00
C PRO A 218 12.54 1.71 18.68
N ALA A 219 11.53 0.86 18.47
CA ALA A 219 10.72 0.90 17.25
C ALA A 219 9.79 2.13 17.25
N VAL A 220 9.20 2.47 18.40
CA VAL A 220 8.41 3.71 18.55
C VAL A 220 9.32 4.94 18.43
N ARG A 221 10.55 4.89 18.94
CA ARG A 221 11.51 6.00 18.78
C ARG A 221 11.88 6.24 17.32
N ALA A 222 12.21 5.19 16.57
CA ALA A 222 12.48 5.28 15.13
C ALA A 222 11.27 5.84 14.36
N THR A 223 10.06 5.45 14.76
CA THR A 223 8.82 5.99 14.18
C THR A 223 8.66 7.49 14.49
N ALA A 224 8.91 7.92 15.73
CA ALA A 224 8.86 9.32 16.14
C ALA A 224 9.89 10.17 15.36
N GLU A 225 11.12 9.66 15.19
CA GLU A 225 12.15 10.28 14.35
C GLU A 225 11.67 10.47 12.92
N GLN A 226 11.06 9.46 12.32
CA GLN A 226 10.56 9.53 10.95
C GLN A 226 9.40 10.53 10.81
N ILE A 227 8.49 10.60 11.79
CA ILE A 227 7.39 11.57 11.81
C ILE A 227 7.94 13.00 11.86
N VAL A 228 8.86 13.27 12.79
CA VAL A 228 9.46 14.61 12.96
C VAL A 228 10.29 15.00 11.75
N LEU A 229 11.06 14.06 11.19
CA LEU A 229 11.80 14.29 9.95
C LEU A 229 10.86 14.65 8.80
N THR A 230 9.77 13.90 8.63
CA THR A 230 8.80 14.14 7.56
C THR A 230 8.12 15.50 7.71
N ALA A 231 7.75 15.86 8.95
CA ALA A 231 7.19 17.18 9.26
C ALA A 231 8.20 18.31 8.98
N GLY A 232 9.45 18.14 9.40
CA GLY A 232 10.53 19.09 9.13
C GLY A 232 10.79 19.29 7.64
N LYS A 233 10.79 18.20 6.84
CA LYS A 233 10.92 18.29 5.37
C LYS A 233 9.76 19.07 4.74
N LYS A 234 8.53 18.84 5.20
CA LYS A 234 7.34 19.57 4.74
C LYS A 234 7.43 21.06 5.08
N GLU A 235 7.86 21.39 6.30
CA GLU A 235 8.04 22.78 6.71
C GLU A 235 9.15 23.47 5.91
N ALA A 236 10.27 22.80 5.67
CA ALA A 236 11.35 23.34 4.85
C ALA A 236 10.88 23.69 3.42
N VAL A 237 10.11 22.80 2.77
CA VAL A 237 9.51 23.08 1.45
C VAL A 237 8.51 24.23 1.52
N THR A 238 7.71 24.31 2.57
CA THR A 238 6.71 25.38 2.76
C THR A 238 7.36 26.74 2.97
N ALA A 239 8.39 26.82 3.82
CA ALA A 239 9.18 28.01 4.04
C ALA A 239 9.92 28.45 2.76
N PHE A 240 10.48 27.48 2.02
CA PHE A 240 11.12 27.75 0.74
C PHE A 240 10.14 28.29 -0.30
N ASP A 241 8.95 27.68 -0.42
CA ASP A 241 7.89 28.16 -1.31
C ASP A 241 7.47 29.59 -1.00
N ARG A 242 7.25 29.92 0.28
CA ARG A 242 6.96 31.29 0.73
C ARG A 242 8.04 32.26 0.29
N ALA A 243 9.31 31.92 0.55
CA ALA A 243 10.45 32.75 0.16
C ALA A 243 10.55 32.95 -1.37
N LEU A 244 10.26 31.92 -2.17
CA LEU A 244 10.24 32.04 -3.63
C LEU A 244 9.08 32.93 -4.12
N LYS A 245 7.90 32.80 -3.51
CA LYS A 245 6.74 33.65 -3.82
C LYS A 245 7.02 35.11 -3.50
N GLU A 246 7.57 35.42 -2.33
CA GLU A 246 7.98 36.78 -1.96
C GLU A 246 9.05 37.34 -2.91
N LYS A 247 9.99 36.51 -3.36
CA LYS A 247 11.07 36.91 -4.26
C LYS A 247 10.62 37.15 -5.71
N TYR A 248 9.69 36.34 -6.22
CA TYR A 248 9.38 36.29 -7.65
C TYR A 248 7.96 36.71 -8.02
N ALA A 249 6.99 36.68 -7.11
CA ALA A 249 5.58 36.88 -7.42
C ALA A 249 5.03 38.19 -6.84
N LYS A 250 4.18 38.87 -7.61
CA LYS A 250 3.33 39.97 -7.12
C LYS A 250 1.89 39.66 -7.49
N VAL A 251 1.03 39.44 -6.49
CA VAL A 251 -0.37 39.08 -6.70
C VAL A 251 -1.27 40.31 -6.59
N ASN A 252 -2.16 40.49 -7.56
CA ASN A 252 -3.21 41.50 -7.51
C ASN A 252 -4.40 41.00 -6.66
N HIS A 253 -4.27 41.15 -5.34
CA HIS A 253 -5.29 40.72 -4.38
C HIS A 253 -6.64 41.45 -4.57
N ALA A 254 -6.62 42.70 -5.01
CA ALA A 254 -7.85 43.46 -5.28
C ALA A 254 -8.63 42.84 -6.44
N LEU A 255 -7.95 42.53 -7.54
CA LEU A 255 -8.55 41.83 -8.67
C LEU A 255 -9.05 40.45 -8.26
N LEU A 256 -8.24 39.65 -7.56
CA LEU A 256 -8.63 38.31 -7.10
C LEU A 256 -9.91 38.35 -6.24
N LYS A 257 -10.00 39.30 -5.31
CA LYS A 257 -11.18 39.50 -4.45
C LYS A 257 -12.41 39.88 -5.28
N SER A 258 -12.24 40.71 -6.31
CA SER A 258 -13.34 41.16 -7.20
C SER A 258 -13.89 40.06 -8.11
N LEU A 259 -13.15 38.97 -8.33
CA LEU A 259 -13.63 37.85 -9.16
C LEU A 259 -14.69 37.05 -8.41
N ASP A 260 -15.87 36.93 -9.00
CA ASP A 260 -16.96 36.11 -8.50
C ASP A 260 -17.22 34.93 -9.45
N TYR A 261 -16.75 33.75 -9.06
CA TYR A 261 -16.93 32.49 -9.79
C TYR A 261 -18.26 31.79 -9.49
N ASP A 262 -18.96 32.23 -8.43
CA ASP A 262 -20.23 31.66 -8.01
C ASP A 262 -21.42 32.44 -8.62
N SER A 263 -21.15 33.65 -9.14
CA SER A 263 -22.11 34.48 -9.89
C SER A 263 -22.33 34.02 -11.34
N ASP A 264 -23.56 34.21 -11.82
CA ASP A 264 -23.94 33.96 -13.21
C ASP A 264 -23.37 35.00 -14.20
N LYS A 265 -22.96 36.18 -13.72
CA LYS A 265 -22.35 37.25 -14.52
C LYS A 265 -21.05 37.72 -13.87
N PRO A 266 -19.92 37.79 -14.60
CA PRO A 266 -19.78 37.59 -16.04
C PRO A 266 -19.86 36.11 -16.47
N GLY A 267 -19.77 35.17 -15.52
CA GLY A 267 -19.83 33.73 -15.78
C GLY A 267 -18.50 33.14 -16.25
N ILE A 268 -18.35 31.82 -16.11
CA ILE A 268 -17.10 31.09 -16.37
C ILE A 268 -16.57 31.31 -17.80
N GLU A 269 -17.45 31.26 -18.81
CA GLU A 269 -17.04 31.37 -20.22
C GLU A 269 -16.50 32.76 -20.59
N ALA A 270 -16.97 33.82 -19.92
CA ALA A 270 -16.38 35.15 -20.07
C ALA A 270 -15.02 35.25 -19.36
N LEU A 271 -14.91 34.71 -18.14
CA LEU A 271 -13.67 34.70 -17.37
C LEU A 271 -12.56 33.87 -18.03
N LEU A 272 -12.90 32.83 -18.80
CA LEU A 272 -11.93 32.07 -19.62
C LEU A 272 -11.27 32.92 -20.72
N LYS A 273 -11.87 34.06 -21.10
CA LYS A 273 -11.32 34.99 -22.09
C LYS A 273 -10.64 36.20 -21.45
N ASP A 274 -10.72 36.33 -20.12
CA ASP A 274 -10.21 37.48 -19.38
C ASP A 274 -8.68 37.43 -19.25
N ARG A 275 -8.01 38.40 -19.87
CA ARG A 275 -6.54 38.51 -19.91
C ARG A 275 -5.95 39.40 -18.83
N ARG A 276 -6.75 39.95 -17.91
CA ARG A 276 -6.24 40.74 -16.79
C ARG A 276 -5.24 39.91 -15.97
N VAL A 277 -4.15 40.54 -15.58
CA VAL A 277 -3.05 39.91 -14.84
C VAL A 277 -3.43 39.79 -13.36
N LEU A 278 -3.47 38.54 -12.87
CA LEU A 278 -3.70 38.21 -11.46
C LEU A 278 -2.40 38.12 -10.67
N ALA A 279 -1.33 37.60 -11.29
CA ALA A 279 -0.03 37.55 -10.64
C ALA A 279 1.10 37.78 -11.65
N GLU A 280 1.96 38.75 -11.38
CA GLU A 280 3.21 38.92 -12.10
C GLU A 280 4.25 37.96 -11.54
N ILE A 281 4.95 37.24 -12.41
CA ILE A 281 6.10 36.40 -12.04
C ILE A 281 7.33 36.97 -12.72
N LYS A 282 8.34 37.38 -11.95
CA LYS A 282 9.55 38.03 -12.46
C LYS A 282 10.23 37.18 -13.54
N GLY A 283 10.31 37.68 -14.77
CA GLY A 283 10.98 37.00 -15.90
C GLY A 283 10.28 35.71 -16.36
N GLU A 284 8.98 35.59 -16.13
CA GLU A 284 8.10 34.53 -16.62
C GLU A 284 6.80 35.17 -17.15
N LYS A 285 6.01 34.42 -17.91
CA LYS A 285 4.67 34.90 -18.29
C LYS A 285 3.79 35.06 -17.05
N PRO A 286 3.05 36.17 -16.91
CA PRO A 286 2.14 36.39 -15.78
C PRO A 286 1.06 35.30 -15.73
N ILE A 287 0.37 35.21 -14.59
CA ILE A 287 -0.86 34.43 -14.43
C ILE A 287 -2.05 35.36 -14.70
N THR A 288 -2.93 35.01 -15.62
CA THR A 288 -4.15 35.78 -15.93
C THR A 288 -5.41 35.19 -15.29
N VAL A 289 -6.49 35.97 -15.30
CA VAL A 289 -7.84 35.49 -14.90
C VAL A 289 -8.25 34.25 -15.69
N ALA A 290 -8.00 34.22 -17.02
CA ALA A 290 -8.24 33.06 -17.85
C ALA A 290 -7.53 31.80 -17.36
N GLU A 291 -6.24 31.87 -17.01
CA GLU A 291 -5.47 30.72 -16.51
C GLU A 291 -6.01 30.21 -15.15
N LEU A 292 -6.38 31.12 -14.24
CA LEU A 292 -7.04 30.73 -12.98
C LEU A 292 -8.39 30.05 -13.24
N THR A 293 -9.18 30.59 -14.16
CA THR A 293 -10.50 30.08 -14.53
C THR A 293 -10.41 28.70 -15.18
N GLU A 294 -9.43 28.50 -16.05
CA GLU A 294 -9.15 27.21 -16.68
C GLU A 294 -8.74 26.16 -15.63
N ALA A 295 -7.88 26.55 -14.67
CA ALA A 295 -7.46 25.67 -13.57
C ALA A 295 -8.65 25.28 -12.66
N LEU A 296 -9.53 26.22 -12.34
CA LEU A 296 -10.78 25.95 -11.62
C LEU A 296 -11.71 25.03 -12.43
N LYS A 297 -11.84 25.25 -13.74
CA LYS A 297 -12.65 24.40 -14.63
C LYS A 297 -12.12 22.96 -14.62
N PHE A 298 -10.81 22.77 -14.78
CA PHE A 298 -10.24 21.42 -14.80
C PHE A 298 -10.44 20.69 -13.45
N ARG A 299 -10.25 21.37 -12.32
CA ARG A 299 -10.33 20.73 -10.98
C ARG A 299 -11.75 20.27 -10.59
N PHE A 300 -12.79 20.96 -11.07
CA PHE A 300 -14.18 20.77 -10.61
C PHE A 300 -15.13 20.23 -11.71
N PHE A 301 -14.72 20.21 -12.98
CA PHE A 301 -15.63 19.89 -14.10
C PHE A 301 -15.37 18.52 -14.77
N HIS A 302 -14.81 17.56 -14.03
CA HIS A 302 -14.83 16.14 -14.42
C HIS A 302 -16.18 15.49 -14.05
N GLY A 303 -17.25 15.72 -14.84
CA GLY A 303 -18.57 15.09 -14.66
C GLY A 303 -19.79 16.05 -14.68
N THR A 304 -21.01 15.50 -14.65
CA THR A 304 -22.29 16.17 -14.96
C THR A 304 -22.94 17.00 -13.83
N ALA A 305 -22.27 17.29 -12.71
CA ALA A 305 -22.84 18.05 -11.60
C ALA A 305 -22.40 19.53 -11.60
N LEU A 306 -22.73 20.26 -12.67
CA LEU A 306 -22.33 21.66 -12.90
C LEU A 306 -22.87 22.66 -11.86
N ALA A 307 -24.07 22.45 -11.35
CA ALA A 307 -24.76 23.45 -10.53
C ALA A 307 -24.39 23.39 -9.03
N ALA A 308 -24.14 22.19 -8.49
CA ALA A 308 -23.82 22.01 -7.07
C ALA A 308 -22.40 22.51 -6.72
N GLN A 309 -21.48 22.46 -7.68
CA GLN A 309 -20.08 22.85 -7.47
C GLN A 309 -19.84 24.34 -7.67
N ARG A 310 -20.69 25.04 -8.43
CA ARG A 310 -20.61 26.49 -8.63
C ARG A 310 -20.63 27.27 -7.32
N LYS A 311 -21.33 26.83 -6.26
CA LYS A 311 -21.41 27.55 -4.98
C LYS A 311 -20.17 27.42 -4.08
N ARG A 312 -19.06 26.86 -4.60
CA ARG A 312 -17.83 26.60 -3.83
C ARG A 312 -16.56 27.00 -4.58
N LEU A 313 -16.67 27.60 -5.76
CA LEU A 313 -15.50 27.94 -6.57
C LEU A 313 -14.76 29.15 -6.00
N ASN A 314 -15.49 30.15 -5.50
CA ASN A 314 -14.90 31.30 -4.82
C ASN A 314 -14.06 30.91 -3.60
N ALA A 315 -14.49 29.90 -2.84
CA ALA A 315 -13.75 29.41 -1.67
C ALA A 315 -12.40 28.75 -2.05
N LYS A 316 -12.20 28.44 -3.33
CA LYS A 316 -11.03 27.70 -3.84
C LYS A 316 -10.13 28.54 -4.73
N LYS A 317 -10.57 29.71 -5.21
CA LYS A 317 -9.79 30.55 -6.13
C LYS A 317 -8.41 30.95 -5.59
N GLU A 318 -8.30 31.19 -4.28
CA GLU A 318 -7.02 31.53 -3.64
C GLU A 318 -6.06 30.33 -3.61
N GLU A 319 -6.54 29.15 -3.20
CA GLU A 319 -5.77 27.89 -3.20
C GLU A 319 -5.27 27.54 -4.61
N ILE A 320 -6.13 27.69 -5.62
CA ILE A 320 -5.78 27.38 -7.00
C ILE A 320 -4.78 28.40 -7.57
N LEU A 321 -4.96 29.70 -7.28
CA LEU A 321 -3.99 30.72 -7.67
C LEU A 321 -2.64 30.47 -6.99
N ASP A 322 -2.64 30.15 -5.70
CA ASP A 322 -1.43 29.81 -4.95
C ASP A 322 -0.68 28.64 -5.59
N GLY A 323 -1.40 27.59 -6.00
CA GLY A 323 -0.84 26.45 -6.74
C GLY A 323 -0.30 26.82 -8.14
N LEU A 324 -0.91 27.78 -8.84
CA LEU A 324 -0.39 28.31 -10.12
C LEU A 324 0.92 29.08 -9.91
N VAL A 325 0.96 29.95 -8.89
CA VAL A 325 2.16 30.72 -8.52
C VAL A 325 3.27 29.76 -8.11
N HIS A 326 2.99 28.82 -7.19
CA HIS A 326 3.91 27.78 -6.74
C HIS A 326 4.60 27.07 -7.91
N ARG A 327 3.81 26.57 -8.88
CA ARG A 327 4.35 25.88 -10.08
C ARG A 327 5.31 26.76 -10.88
N LYS A 328 4.97 28.03 -11.10
CA LYS A 328 5.82 28.95 -11.87
C LYS A 328 7.11 29.30 -11.11
N VAL A 329 7.02 29.62 -9.81
CA VAL A 329 8.21 30.01 -9.03
C VAL A 329 9.16 28.83 -8.77
N PHE A 330 8.64 27.61 -8.53
CA PHE A 330 9.46 26.40 -8.40
C PHE A 330 10.19 26.08 -9.70
N ARG A 331 9.47 26.06 -10.84
CA ARG A 331 10.08 25.84 -12.15
C ARG A 331 11.19 26.86 -12.42
N LYS A 332 10.90 28.14 -12.17
CA LYS A 332 11.87 29.22 -12.35
C LYS A 332 13.13 28.99 -11.52
N GLU A 333 12.98 28.67 -10.24
CA GLU A 333 14.11 28.47 -9.34
C GLU A 333 14.92 27.22 -9.73
N ALA A 334 14.26 26.14 -10.14
CA ALA A 334 14.92 24.94 -10.62
C ALA A 334 15.76 25.20 -11.87
N LEU A 335 15.23 25.97 -12.84
CA LEU A 335 15.97 26.38 -14.04
C LEU A 335 17.13 27.34 -13.72
N ARG A 336 16.95 28.25 -12.76
CA ARG A 336 18.03 29.13 -12.27
C ARG A 336 19.20 28.32 -11.71
N LEU A 337 18.88 27.23 -11.01
CA LEU A 337 19.86 26.28 -10.46
C LEU A 337 20.39 25.28 -11.48
N LYS A 338 19.96 25.36 -12.74
CA LYS A 338 20.34 24.48 -13.85
C LYS A 338 20.04 23.00 -13.55
N LEU A 339 18.97 22.72 -12.80
CA LEU A 339 18.59 21.35 -12.43
C LEU A 339 18.21 20.53 -13.66
N GLU A 340 17.75 21.16 -14.74
CA GLU A 340 17.49 20.51 -16.03
C GLU A 340 18.75 19.94 -16.70
N ARG A 341 19.94 20.35 -16.23
CA ARG A 341 21.22 19.90 -16.75
C ARG A 341 21.81 18.73 -15.98
N THR A 342 21.27 18.41 -14.80
CA THR A 342 21.80 17.33 -13.95
C THR A 342 21.60 15.99 -14.64
N ASP A 343 22.51 15.06 -14.38
CA ASP A 343 22.38 13.72 -14.94
C ASP A 343 21.18 12.98 -14.35
N ALA A 344 20.80 13.24 -13.09
CA ALA A 344 19.63 12.65 -12.44
C ALA A 344 18.34 13.04 -13.19
N TYR A 345 18.13 14.34 -13.39
CA TYR A 345 17.00 14.87 -14.17
C TYR A 345 16.95 14.29 -15.58
N LYS A 346 18.05 14.42 -16.33
CA LYS A 346 18.10 13.99 -17.73
C LYS A 346 17.86 12.49 -17.89
N ARG A 347 18.35 11.66 -16.96
CA ARG A 347 18.08 10.22 -16.96
C ARG A 347 16.60 9.94 -16.73
N ARG A 348 16.01 10.48 -15.66
CA ARG A 348 14.59 10.27 -15.33
C ARG A 348 13.68 10.64 -16.51
N VAL A 349 13.91 11.79 -17.13
CA VAL A 349 13.12 12.24 -18.30
C VAL A 349 13.31 11.32 -19.51
N ARG A 350 14.55 10.92 -19.84
CA ARG A 350 14.81 10.00 -20.95
C ARG A 350 14.18 8.62 -20.75
N GLU A 351 14.29 8.05 -19.55
CA GLU A 351 13.72 6.72 -19.29
C GLU A 351 12.19 6.75 -19.34
N TYR A 352 11.56 7.83 -18.86
CA TYR A 352 10.12 8.03 -19.05
C TYR A 352 9.74 8.19 -20.53
N GLU A 353 10.51 8.98 -21.30
CA GLU A 353 10.30 9.13 -22.74
C GLU A 353 10.42 7.78 -23.46
N HIS A 354 11.43 6.96 -23.13
CA HIS A 354 11.58 5.62 -23.70
C HIS A 354 10.38 4.73 -23.39
N ALA A 355 9.87 4.76 -22.16
CA ALA A 355 8.67 4.01 -21.78
C ALA A 355 7.42 4.48 -22.54
N ALA A 356 7.21 5.80 -22.65
CA ALA A 356 6.08 6.37 -23.38
C ALA A 356 6.12 6.03 -24.88
N LEU A 357 7.32 6.08 -25.48
CA LEU A 357 7.54 5.70 -26.87
C LEU A 357 7.33 4.20 -27.11
N PHE A 358 7.79 3.36 -26.18
CA PHE A 358 7.56 1.93 -26.21
C PHE A 358 6.07 1.62 -26.19
N GLU A 359 5.32 2.21 -25.27
CA GLU A 359 3.86 2.02 -25.20
C GLU A 359 3.15 2.50 -26.48
N ALA A 360 3.55 3.66 -27.01
CA ALA A 360 3.01 4.17 -28.27
C ALA A 360 3.29 3.23 -29.44
N PHE A 361 4.51 2.69 -29.51
CA PHE A 361 4.91 1.71 -30.50
C PHE A 361 4.11 0.41 -30.38
N LEU A 362 3.95 -0.12 -29.16
CA LEU A 362 3.11 -1.30 -28.94
C LEU A 362 1.71 -1.08 -29.51
N ARG A 363 1.07 0.03 -29.14
CA ARG A 363 -0.32 0.32 -29.53
C ARG A 363 -0.48 0.56 -31.04
N LYS A 364 0.50 1.19 -31.69
CA LYS A 364 0.38 1.62 -33.10
C LYS A 364 1.03 0.68 -34.10
N ALA A 365 2.04 -0.09 -33.70
CA ALA A 365 2.85 -0.91 -34.61
C ALA A 365 2.77 -2.42 -34.32
N ILE A 366 2.55 -2.83 -33.07
CA ILE A 366 2.51 -4.26 -32.72
C ILE A 366 1.08 -4.77 -32.57
N VAL A 367 0.30 -4.15 -31.69
CA VAL A 367 -1.07 -4.61 -31.35
C VAL A 367 -1.99 -4.71 -32.58
N PRO A 368 -1.99 -3.77 -33.55
CA PRO A 368 -2.86 -3.88 -34.73
C PRO A 368 -2.63 -5.14 -35.57
N ASP A 369 -1.41 -5.69 -35.57
CA ASP A 369 -1.05 -6.88 -36.34
C ASP A 369 -1.27 -8.19 -35.54
N VAL A 370 -1.51 -8.09 -34.23
CA VAL A 370 -1.78 -9.24 -33.37
C VAL A 370 -3.25 -9.64 -33.47
N LYS A 371 -3.52 -10.68 -34.28
CA LYS A 371 -4.84 -11.28 -34.39
C LYS A 371 -5.11 -12.25 -33.25
N LEU A 372 -6.21 -12.03 -32.52
CA LEU A 372 -6.75 -12.94 -31.52
C LEU A 372 -7.95 -13.68 -32.11
N GLU A 373 -7.77 -14.94 -32.43
CA GLU A 373 -8.83 -15.80 -32.95
C GLU A 373 -9.48 -16.59 -31.81
N GLU A 374 -10.76 -16.93 -31.95
CA GLU A 374 -11.44 -17.76 -30.95
C GLU A 374 -10.77 -19.14 -30.78
N ALA A 375 -10.18 -19.66 -31.85
CA ALA A 375 -9.40 -20.90 -31.82
C ALA A 375 -8.21 -20.83 -30.84
N ASP A 376 -7.52 -19.68 -30.74
CA ASP A 376 -6.41 -19.52 -29.79
C ASP A 376 -6.90 -19.54 -28.33
N ILE A 377 -8.05 -18.92 -28.09
CA ILE A 377 -8.67 -18.85 -26.76
C ILE A 377 -9.14 -20.24 -26.33
N ARG A 378 -9.73 -21.01 -27.26
CA ARG A 378 -10.15 -22.40 -27.01
C ARG A 378 -8.95 -23.30 -26.76
N ALA A 379 -7.92 -23.23 -27.60
CA ALA A 379 -6.69 -24.01 -27.40
C ALA A 379 -6.06 -23.72 -26.03
N TYR A 380 -6.00 -22.44 -25.63
CA TYR A 380 -5.50 -22.09 -24.30
C TYR A 380 -6.36 -22.69 -23.18
N TYR A 381 -7.70 -22.60 -23.27
CA TYR A 381 -8.62 -23.19 -22.30
C TYR A 381 -8.41 -24.71 -22.18
N ASP A 382 -8.27 -25.40 -23.31
CA ASP A 382 -8.10 -26.84 -23.34
C ASP A 382 -6.74 -27.26 -22.75
N ASP A 383 -5.66 -26.56 -23.10
CA ASP A 383 -4.31 -26.80 -22.57
C ASP A 383 -4.21 -26.49 -21.06
N HIS A 384 -4.99 -25.52 -20.57
CA HIS A 384 -4.95 -25.05 -19.18
C HIS A 384 -6.21 -25.41 -18.40
N ARG A 385 -6.96 -26.44 -18.82
CA ARG A 385 -8.27 -26.80 -18.26
C ARG A 385 -8.27 -26.99 -16.75
N LYS A 386 -7.14 -27.45 -16.18
CA LYS A 386 -6.95 -27.61 -14.74
C LYS A 386 -7.01 -26.29 -13.97
N GLU A 387 -6.50 -25.19 -14.55
CA GLU A 387 -6.55 -23.85 -13.93
C GLU A 387 -7.97 -23.29 -13.90
N TYR A 388 -8.83 -23.75 -14.82
CA TYR A 388 -10.22 -23.36 -14.94
C TYR A 388 -11.18 -24.42 -14.40
N THR A 389 -10.71 -25.29 -13.51
CA THR A 389 -11.55 -26.30 -12.85
C THR A 389 -11.73 -25.94 -11.38
N SER A 390 -12.98 -25.86 -10.92
CA SER A 390 -13.23 -25.71 -9.49
C SER A 390 -12.69 -26.94 -8.77
N PRO A 391 -11.96 -26.79 -7.64
CA PRO A 391 -11.44 -27.94 -6.91
C PRO A 391 -12.59 -28.76 -6.32
N GLU A 392 -12.34 -30.04 -6.06
CA GLU A 392 -13.27 -30.89 -5.31
C GLU A 392 -13.36 -30.40 -3.86
N MET A 393 -14.58 -30.18 -3.39
CA MET A 393 -14.86 -29.71 -2.03
C MET A 393 -15.69 -30.74 -1.27
N MET A 394 -15.43 -30.87 0.02
CA MET A 394 -16.26 -31.67 0.92
C MET A 394 -16.73 -30.84 2.11
N LYS A 395 -17.98 -31.07 2.53
CA LYS A 395 -18.47 -30.68 3.85
C LYS A 395 -18.46 -31.92 4.73
N ILE A 396 -17.61 -31.90 5.75
CA ILE A 396 -17.42 -33.02 6.67
C ILE A 396 -17.78 -32.53 8.07
N LYS A 397 -18.55 -33.33 8.81
CA LYS A 397 -18.64 -33.24 10.26
C LYS A 397 -17.92 -34.42 10.87
N SER A 398 -17.22 -34.20 11.99
CA SER A 398 -16.50 -35.29 12.65
C SER A 398 -16.84 -35.45 14.12
N LEU A 399 -16.87 -36.69 14.56
CA LEU A 399 -16.80 -37.08 15.97
C LEU A 399 -15.51 -37.85 16.19
N ALA A 400 -14.85 -37.60 17.32
CA ALA A 400 -13.62 -38.29 17.70
C ALA A 400 -13.89 -39.19 18.91
N PHE A 401 -13.27 -40.37 18.95
CA PHE A 401 -13.48 -41.39 19.98
C PHE A 401 -12.14 -41.91 20.51
N ALA A 402 -12.15 -42.28 21.79
CA ALA A 402 -11.00 -42.89 22.46
C ALA A 402 -10.78 -44.35 22.05
N ASP A 403 -11.84 -45.05 21.65
CA ASP A 403 -11.80 -46.44 21.25
C ASP A 403 -12.49 -46.69 19.90
N ARG A 404 -12.10 -47.81 19.26
CA ARG A 404 -12.55 -48.18 17.92
C ARG A 404 -14.01 -48.65 17.91
N THR A 405 -14.43 -49.38 18.94
CA THR A 405 -15.75 -50.01 19.00
C THR A 405 -16.85 -48.96 19.03
N SER A 406 -16.67 -47.91 19.85
CA SER A 406 -17.61 -46.79 19.93
C SER A 406 -17.71 -46.01 18.61
N ALA A 407 -16.57 -45.78 17.95
CA ALA A 407 -16.54 -45.14 16.64
C ALA A 407 -17.23 -45.98 15.55
N GLU A 408 -17.01 -47.30 15.54
CA GLU A 408 -17.67 -48.23 14.62
C GLU A 408 -19.18 -48.28 14.85
N ALA A 409 -19.63 -48.28 16.11
CA ALA A 409 -21.05 -48.20 16.46
C ALA A 409 -21.68 -46.88 15.97
N ALA A 410 -20.98 -45.76 16.13
CA ALA A 410 -21.44 -44.46 15.65
C ALA A 410 -21.51 -44.39 14.10
N VAL A 411 -20.53 -44.93 13.38
CA VAL A 411 -20.60 -45.07 11.91
C VAL A 411 -21.81 -45.91 11.50
N ALA A 412 -22.01 -47.07 12.13
CA ALA A 412 -23.13 -47.94 11.82
C ALA A 412 -24.49 -47.27 12.09
N SER A 413 -24.58 -46.46 13.14
CA SER A 413 -25.78 -45.68 13.48
C SER A 413 -26.08 -44.63 12.40
N LEU A 414 -25.08 -43.85 12.00
CA LEU A 414 -25.22 -42.85 10.92
C LEU A 414 -25.58 -43.51 9.58
N GLN A 415 -24.97 -44.65 9.25
CA GLN A 415 -25.28 -45.41 8.03
C GLN A 415 -26.71 -45.95 8.00
N LYS A 416 -27.34 -46.18 9.16
CA LYS A 416 -28.75 -46.56 9.29
C LYS A 416 -29.71 -45.36 9.25
N GLY A 417 -29.19 -44.14 9.10
CA GLY A 417 -29.99 -42.91 8.98
C GLY A 417 -30.22 -42.16 10.30
N ALA A 418 -29.48 -42.47 11.37
CA ALA A 418 -29.54 -41.67 12.58
C ALA A 418 -29.05 -40.23 12.34
N ASP A 419 -29.69 -39.26 13.01
CA ASP A 419 -29.26 -37.86 12.94
C ASP A 419 -27.88 -37.67 13.60
N PHE A 420 -27.02 -36.85 12.97
CA PHE A 420 -25.66 -36.64 13.45
C PHE A 420 -25.61 -35.98 14.83
N GLN A 421 -26.49 -35.01 15.13
CA GLN A 421 -26.53 -34.37 16.45
C GLN A 421 -27.02 -35.35 17.52
N TRP A 422 -27.94 -36.23 17.16
CA TRP A 422 -28.36 -37.29 18.06
C TRP A 422 -27.19 -38.23 18.39
N VAL A 423 -26.44 -38.72 17.39
CA VAL A 423 -25.25 -39.57 17.62
C VAL A 423 -24.19 -38.82 18.43
N ALA A 424 -23.93 -37.56 18.10
CA ALA A 424 -22.98 -36.71 18.83
C ALA A 424 -23.37 -36.51 20.31
N SER A 425 -24.66 -36.55 20.63
CA SER A 425 -25.15 -36.32 22.01
C SER A 425 -25.26 -37.61 22.84
N HIS A 426 -25.28 -38.78 22.21
CA HIS A 426 -25.58 -40.06 22.88
C HIS A 426 -24.50 -41.13 22.73
N ALA A 427 -23.49 -40.93 21.86
CA ALA A 427 -22.42 -41.91 21.70
C ALA A 427 -21.40 -41.83 22.85
N ASP A 428 -21.05 -42.99 23.39
CA ASP A 428 -20.06 -43.14 24.46
C ASP A 428 -18.63 -42.90 23.96
N ALA A 429 -17.70 -42.67 24.89
CA ALA A 429 -16.25 -42.55 24.66
C ALA A 429 -15.81 -41.47 23.65
N GLN A 430 -16.64 -40.44 23.43
CA GLN A 430 -16.28 -39.29 22.61
C GLN A 430 -15.20 -38.42 23.26
N ILE A 431 -14.29 -37.93 22.43
CA ILE A 431 -13.27 -36.95 22.81
C ILE A 431 -13.79 -35.56 22.43
N ALA A 432 -13.67 -34.61 23.36
CA ALA A 432 -14.13 -33.25 23.14
C ALA A 432 -13.42 -32.60 21.93
N PRO A 433 -14.15 -31.92 21.02
CA PRO A 433 -13.60 -31.40 19.76
C PRO A 433 -12.55 -30.29 19.93
N ASN A 434 -12.48 -29.65 21.11
CA ASN A 434 -11.48 -28.64 21.46
C ASN A 434 -10.21 -29.24 22.10
N THR A 435 -10.10 -30.56 22.19
CA THR A 435 -8.93 -31.24 22.74
C THR A 435 -7.73 -31.01 21.81
N LYS A 436 -6.60 -30.60 22.37
CA LYS A 436 -5.39 -30.31 21.60
C LYS A 436 -4.94 -31.55 20.82
N GLY A 437 -4.78 -31.42 19.51
CA GLY A 437 -4.35 -32.52 18.62
C GLY A 437 -5.47 -33.37 18.05
N VAL A 438 -6.73 -33.10 18.41
CA VAL A 438 -7.90 -33.75 17.82
C VAL A 438 -8.33 -33.02 16.55
N LEU A 439 -8.55 -33.77 15.47
CA LEU A 439 -9.11 -33.21 14.23
C LEU A 439 -10.60 -32.93 14.42
N ALA A 440 -11.02 -31.71 14.08
CA ALA A 440 -12.43 -31.30 14.17
C ALA A 440 -12.88 -30.70 12.83
N PHE A 441 -13.90 -31.31 12.24
CA PHE A 441 -14.61 -30.85 11.06
C PHE A 441 -16.04 -30.46 11.45
N ASP A 442 -16.47 -29.25 11.09
CA ASP A 442 -17.69 -28.61 11.56
C ASP A 442 -18.77 -28.42 10.48
N GLY A 443 -18.59 -29.05 9.31
CA GLY A 443 -19.49 -28.92 8.15
C GLY A 443 -19.17 -27.72 7.24
N LYS A 444 -18.08 -26.98 7.48
CA LYS A 444 -17.59 -25.98 6.53
C LYS A 444 -17.03 -26.63 5.26
N PRO A 445 -17.20 -26.01 4.07
CA PRO A 445 -16.55 -26.49 2.85
C PRO A 445 -15.03 -26.45 2.98
N ILE A 446 -14.38 -27.56 2.68
CA ILE A 446 -12.91 -27.69 2.66
C ILE A 446 -12.48 -28.32 1.34
N MET A 447 -11.37 -27.86 0.75
CA MET A 447 -10.80 -28.49 -0.45
C MET A 447 -10.24 -29.86 -0.09
N THR A 448 -10.49 -30.89 -0.90
CA THR A 448 -9.97 -32.24 -0.60
C THR A 448 -8.44 -32.28 -0.56
N THR A 449 -7.77 -31.37 -1.28
CA THR A 449 -6.32 -31.17 -1.25
C THR A 449 -5.79 -30.58 0.08
N GLU A 450 -6.65 -29.94 0.87
CA GLU A 450 -6.32 -29.38 2.19
C GLU A 450 -6.51 -30.40 3.32
N LEU A 451 -7.22 -31.51 3.07
CA LEU A 451 -7.40 -32.57 4.07
C LEU A 451 -6.06 -33.26 4.38
N PRO A 452 -5.80 -33.62 5.65
CA PRO A 452 -4.69 -34.48 6.03
C PRO A 452 -4.69 -35.78 5.20
N GLU A 453 -3.51 -36.28 4.83
CA GLU A 453 -3.38 -37.42 3.90
C GLU A 453 -4.20 -38.65 4.33
N GLY A 454 -4.17 -39.00 5.62
CA GLY A 454 -4.93 -40.12 6.17
C GLY A 454 -6.45 -39.93 6.08
N VAL A 455 -6.93 -38.71 6.35
CA VAL A 455 -8.34 -38.35 6.23
C VAL A 455 -8.77 -38.39 4.76
N ARG A 456 -7.97 -37.83 3.86
CA ARG A 456 -8.22 -37.82 2.41
C ARG A 456 -8.37 -39.24 1.86
N LYS A 457 -7.53 -40.18 2.31
CA LYS A 457 -7.65 -41.61 1.95
C LYS A 457 -8.93 -42.24 2.51
N ALA A 458 -9.31 -41.90 3.75
CA ALA A 458 -10.51 -42.45 4.39
C ALA A 458 -11.83 -41.98 3.75
N VAL A 459 -11.86 -40.76 3.19
CA VAL A 459 -13.05 -40.20 2.52
C VAL A 459 -13.00 -40.33 1.00
N ALA A 460 -11.96 -40.95 0.44
CA ALA A 460 -11.84 -41.16 -1.00
C ALA A 460 -13.02 -41.99 -1.53
N GLY A 461 -13.70 -41.47 -2.56
CA GLY A 461 -14.88 -42.13 -3.15
C GLY A 461 -16.13 -42.09 -2.27
N ALA A 462 -16.14 -41.33 -1.17
CA ALA A 462 -17.33 -41.13 -0.35
C ALA A 462 -18.39 -40.31 -1.11
N ARG A 463 -19.67 -40.57 -0.80
CA ARG A 463 -20.82 -39.84 -1.33
C ARG A 463 -21.45 -38.98 -0.23
N SER A 464 -22.27 -38.02 -0.63
CA SER A 464 -23.10 -37.25 0.31
C SER A 464 -24.00 -38.20 1.11
N GLY A 465 -23.95 -38.09 2.44
CA GLY A 465 -24.63 -38.99 3.38
C GLY A 465 -23.76 -40.14 3.92
N ASP A 466 -22.57 -40.37 3.36
CA ASP A 466 -21.68 -41.42 3.88
C ASP A 466 -21.14 -41.09 5.27
N ALA A 467 -20.95 -42.13 6.08
CA ALA A 467 -20.12 -42.07 7.28
C ALA A 467 -18.90 -42.99 7.11
N ARG A 468 -17.71 -42.45 7.36
CA ARG A 468 -16.42 -43.15 7.21
C ARG A 468 -15.67 -43.17 8.53
N LEU A 469 -14.98 -44.27 8.80
CA LEU A 469 -14.08 -44.39 9.94
C LEU A 469 -12.65 -44.05 9.52
N TYR A 470 -11.97 -43.22 10.29
CA TYR A 470 -10.55 -42.92 10.14
C TYR A 470 -9.81 -43.14 11.45
N ALA A 471 -8.77 -43.97 11.44
CA ALA A 471 -7.89 -44.16 12.59
C ALA A 471 -6.61 -43.33 12.37
N SER A 472 -6.35 -42.40 13.29
CA SER A 472 -5.15 -41.56 13.25
C SER A 472 -3.92 -42.30 13.81
N PRO A 473 -2.70 -41.88 13.43
CA PRO A 473 -1.45 -42.37 14.03
C PRO A 473 -1.42 -42.25 15.57
N GLU A 474 -2.08 -41.22 16.12
CA GLU A 474 -2.20 -40.93 17.55
C GLU A 474 -3.22 -41.83 18.27
N LYS A 475 -3.76 -42.85 17.60
CA LYS A 475 -4.76 -43.81 18.10
C LYS A 475 -6.11 -43.19 18.47
N HIS A 476 -6.46 -42.04 17.90
CA HIS A 476 -7.84 -41.54 17.91
C HIS A 476 -8.63 -42.10 16.72
N PHE A 477 -9.90 -42.41 16.96
CA PHE A 477 -10.83 -42.93 15.95
C PHE A 477 -11.85 -41.86 15.60
N TYR A 478 -11.91 -41.48 14.32
CA TYR A 478 -12.76 -40.42 13.82
C TYR A 478 -13.89 -41.00 12.99
N VAL A 479 -15.11 -40.56 13.31
CA VAL A 479 -16.29 -40.77 12.48
C VAL A 479 -16.48 -39.52 11.64
N LEU A 480 -16.24 -39.65 10.33
CA LEU A 480 -16.34 -38.59 9.35
C LEU A 480 -17.69 -38.73 8.66
N ALA A 481 -18.62 -37.84 8.96
CA ALA A 481 -19.92 -37.74 8.30
C ALA A 481 -19.80 -36.76 7.12
N ILE A 482 -20.00 -37.26 5.91
CA ILE A 482 -19.84 -36.49 4.68
C ILE A 482 -21.21 -35.90 4.36
N GLU A 483 -21.43 -34.63 4.67
CA GLU A 483 -22.70 -33.96 4.42
C GLU A 483 -22.92 -33.69 2.93
N ARG A 484 -21.85 -33.28 2.25
CA ARG A 484 -21.89 -32.93 0.83
C ARG A 484 -20.54 -33.11 0.18
N VAL A 485 -20.53 -33.77 -0.97
CA VAL A 485 -19.40 -33.76 -1.92
C VAL A 485 -19.76 -32.82 -3.08
N VAL A 486 -18.86 -31.91 -3.42
CA VAL A 486 -18.94 -31.06 -4.61
C VAL A 486 -17.77 -31.46 -5.50
N GLU A 487 -18.10 -32.12 -6.60
CA GLU A 487 -17.10 -32.63 -7.54
C GLU A 487 -16.33 -31.50 -8.23
N ALA A 488 -15.09 -31.79 -8.61
CA ALA A 488 -14.31 -30.88 -9.42
C ALA A 488 -15.01 -30.65 -10.77
N THR A 489 -15.38 -29.41 -11.06
CA THR A 489 -16.18 -29.08 -12.24
C THR A 489 -15.43 -28.05 -13.09
N PRO A 490 -15.14 -28.35 -14.36
CA PRO A 490 -14.58 -27.37 -15.28
C PRO A 490 -15.55 -26.19 -15.44
N GLN A 491 -15.04 -24.97 -15.26
CA GLN A 491 -15.81 -23.75 -15.52
C GLN A 491 -16.13 -23.68 -17.01
N PRO A 492 -17.39 -23.41 -17.41
CA PRO A 492 -17.75 -23.33 -18.82
C PRO A 492 -16.89 -22.33 -19.58
N PHE A 493 -16.42 -22.69 -20.78
CA PHE A 493 -15.59 -21.82 -21.62
C PHE A 493 -16.16 -20.41 -21.76
N GLY A 494 -17.48 -20.28 -21.91
CA GLY A 494 -18.15 -18.97 -22.03
C GLY A 494 -17.95 -18.04 -20.83
N GLU A 495 -17.86 -18.58 -19.61
CA GLU A 495 -17.66 -17.80 -18.37
C GLU A 495 -16.22 -17.29 -18.25
N VAL A 496 -15.26 -18.10 -18.65
CA VAL A 496 -13.82 -17.78 -18.55
C VAL A 496 -13.23 -17.19 -19.84
N LYS A 497 -13.99 -17.16 -20.95
CA LYS A 497 -13.55 -16.71 -22.29
C LYS A 497 -12.89 -15.33 -22.24
N ALA A 498 -13.49 -14.36 -21.55
CA ALA A 498 -12.99 -12.99 -21.51
C ALA A 498 -11.67 -12.85 -20.73
N GLU A 499 -11.49 -13.65 -19.67
CA GLU A 499 -10.22 -13.69 -18.93
C GLU A 499 -9.13 -14.33 -19.78
N ILE A 500 -9.43 -15.49 -20.38
CA ILE A 500 -8.49 -16.22 -21.25
C ILE A 500 -8.09 -15.36 -22.44
N ALA A 501 -9.04 -14.68 -23.09
CA ALA A 501 -8.79 -13.76 -24.19
C ALA A 501 -7.73 -12.71 -23.83
N LYS A 502 -7.80 -12.12 -22.62
CA LYS A 502 -6.81 -11.14 -22.14
C LYS A 502 -5.43 -11.79 -21.96
N LYS A 503 -5.35 -12.99 -21.37
CA LYS A 503 -4.08 -13.73 -21.18
C LYS A 503 -3.44 -14.11 -22.52
N VAL A 504 -4.23 -14.66 -23.44
CA VAL A 504 -3.76 -15.06 -24.77
C VAL A 504 -3.31 -13.85 -25.58
N LEU A 505 -4.07 -12.76 -25.55
CA LEU A 505 -3.67 -11.51 -26.22
C LEU A 505 -2.36 -10.97 -25.65
N ALA A 506 -2.21 -10.91 -24.32
CA ALA A 506 -0.97 -10.47 -23.68
C ALA A 506 0.23 -11.34 -24.08
N ALA A 507 0.06 -12.66 -24.09
CA ALA A 507 1.12 -13.60 -24.51
C ALA A 507 1.48 -13.43 -25.99
N LYS A 508 0.49 -13.23 -26.87
CA LYS A 508 0.72 -12.96 -28.30
C LYS A 508 1.45 -11.64 -28.53
N VAL A 509 1.03 -10.57 -27.85
CA VAL A 509 1.72 -9.27 -27.90
C VAL A 509 3.15 -9.41 -27.41
N GLN A 510 3.38 -10.10 -26.29
CA GLN A 510 4.74 -10.33 -25.77
C GLN A 510 5.64 -11.05 -26.80
N LYS A 511 5.15 -12.13 -27.42
CA LYS A 511 5.88 -12.84 -28.48
C LYS A 511 6.15 -11.95 -29.70
N ALA A 512 5.20 -11.11 -30.09
CA ALA A 512 5.37 -10.19 -31.21
C ALA A 512 6.43 -9.12 -30.91
N VAL A 513 6.45 -8.59 -29.68
CA VAL A 513 7.49 -7.66 -29.21
C VAL A 513 8.86 -8.31 -29.21
N GLU A 514 8.98 -9.53 -28.67
CA GLU A 514 10.24 -10.28 -28.65
C GLU A 514 10.77 -10.50 -30.08
N ALA A 515 9.91 -10.99 -30.98
CA ALA A 515 10.27 -11.20 -32.38
C ALA A 515 10.70 -9.91 -33.08
N TYR A 516 10.02 -8.79 -32.79
CA TYR A 516 10.38 -7.49 -33.36
C TYR A 516 11.69 -6.95 -32.77
N ALA A 517 11.89 -7.09 -31.46
CA ALA A 517 13.09 -6.68 -30.77
C ALA A 517 14.33 -7.44 -31.28
N GLU A 518 14.22 -8.73 -31.55
CA GLU A 518 15.29 -9.52 -32.17
C GLU A 518 15.67 -8.99 -33.56
N LYS A 519 14.68 -8.61 -34.39
CA LYS A 519 14.94 -7.96 -35.69
C LYS A 519 15.68 -6.63 -35.51
N LEU A 520 15.21 -5.77 -34.59
CA LEU A 520 15.87 -4.50 -34.30
C LEU A 520 17.30 -4.70 -33.80
N ARG A 521 17.52 -5.71 -32.95
CA ARG A 521 18.83 -6.06 -32.40
C ARG A 521 19.78 -6.50 -33.50
N ALA A 522 19.33 -7.32 -34.44
CA ALA A 522 20.13 -7.76 -35.59
C ALA A 522 20.51 -6.60 -36.53
N LEU A 523 19.67 -5.56 -36.61
CA LEU A 523 19.87 -4.38 -37.46
C LEU A 523 20.58 -3.22 -36.75
N SER A 524 21.00 -3.40 -35.49
CA SER A 524 21.55 -2.32 -34.66
C SER A 524 22.91 -2.63 -34.07
N ASP A 525 23.74 -1.60 -33.87
CA ASP A 525 24.99 -1.73 -33.11
C ASP A 525 24.66 -1.90 -31.62
N VAL A 526 24.64 -3.15 -31.14
CA VAL A 526 24.40 -3.50 -29.74
C VAL A 526 25.62 -4.19 -29.16
N LYS A 527 26.25 -3.58 -28.16
CA LYS A 527 27.39 -4.12 -27.44
C LYS A 527 27.01 -4.42 -26.00
N VAL A 528 27.18 -5.65 -25.55
CA VAL A 528 26.93 -6.05 -24.15
C VAL A 528 28.26 -6.35 -23.48
N TYR A 529 28.57 -5.60 -22.43
CA TYR A 529 29.82 -5.73 -21.67
C TYR A 529 29.64 -6.60 -20.42
N LEU A 530 28.42 -6.65 -19.89
CA LEU A 530 28.05 -7.46 -18.73
C LEU A 530 27.93 -8.94 -19.15
N LYS A 531 28.86 -9.80 -18.72
CA LYS A 531 28.89 -11.22 -19.14
C LYS A 531 28.04 -12.13 -18.26
N GLY A 532 27.46 -13.18 -18.83
CA GLY A 532 26.93 -14.32 -18.07
C GLY A 532 28.01 -15.00 -17.23
N SER A 533 27.58 -15.64 -16.15
CA SER A 533 28.41 -16.50 -15.31
C SER A 533 28.95 -17.70 -16.08
#